data_AF-A0A0J8GT42-F1
#
_entry.id   AF-A0A0J8GT42-F1
#
_cell.length_a   1.000
_cell.length_b   1.000
_cell.length_c   1.000
_cell.angle_alpha   90.00
_cell.angle_beta   90.00
_cell.angle_gamma   90.00
#
_symmetry.space_group_name_H-M   'P 1'
#
loop_
_entity.id
_entity.type
_entity.pdbx_description
1 polymer ?
#
loop_
_entity_poly.entity_id
_entity_poly.type
_entity_poly.pdbx_seq_one_letter_code
_entity_poly.pdbx_strand_id
1 'polypeptide(L)'
;MSESSRKFKINRKTTDKYTEIANILCIKHADWGGFLVQHELDFFKRNYYQLRPNSPMVAAWFKQKKKTLDQEGVNQHYSIRMPQSLVDDLAGWCKQYRVSKEMIVEYALEAFIQRVGAGRAAYKKLKRHELMPLFLLEHSFKARLTETEKISFIRENILIQEHMLPGAFRKEFKESKK
;
A
#
# COMPACT_ATOMS: atom_id res chain seq x y z
N MET A 1 24.78 -4.22 5.99
CA MET A 1 23.82 -3.13 6.23
C MET A 1 22.79 -3.62 7.23
N SER A 2 22.52 -2.89 8.33
CA SER A 2 21.58 -3.38 9.35
C SER A 2 20.13 -3.24 8.84
N GLU A 3 19.50 -4.36 8.50
CA GLU A 3 18.04 -4.40 8.37
C GLU A 3 17.42 -4.17 9.73
N SER A 4 16.51 -3.20 9.81
CA SER A 4 15.86 -2.87 11.08
C SER A 4 14.35 -3.00 10.91
N SER A 5 13.70 -3.52 11.94
CA SER A 5 12.25 -3.62 11.95
C SER A 5 11.65 -2.22 12.14
N ARG A 6 10.72 -1.87 11.26
CA ARG A 6 10.01 -0.59 11.24
C ARG A 6 8.53 -0.84 11.52
N LYS A 7 8.00 -0.11 12.51
CA LYS A 7 6.59 -0.21 12.93
C LYS A 7 5.77 0.85 12.20
N PHE A 8 4.69 0.41 11.55
CA PHE A 8 3.71 1.25 10.86
C PHE A 8 2.34 1.03 11.48
N LYS A 9 1.51 2.08 11.54
CA LYS A 9 0.12 1.95 11.97
C LYS A 9 -0.79 1.96 10.73
N ILE A 10 -1.21 0.77 10.31
CA ILE A 10 -1.97 0.52 9.06
C ILE A 10 -3.20 -0.34 9.34
N ASN A 11 -4.11 -0.46 8.39
CA ASN A 11 -5.37 -1.17 8.57
C ASN A 11 -5.20 -2.62 9.05
N ARG A 12 -5.95 -2.98 10.10
CA ARG A 12 -5.97 -4.32 10.70
C ARG A 12 -6.40 -5.40 9.71
N LYS A 13 -7.43 -5.16 8.91
CA LYS A 13 -7.90 -6.14 7.92
C LYS A 13 -6.82 -6.46 6.88
N THR A 14 -6.10 -5.43 6.44
CA THR A 14 -5.01 -5.58 5.47
C THR A 14 -3.87 -6.41 6.04
N THR A 15 -3.47 -6.14 7.28
CA THR A 15 -2.37 -6.83 7.96
C THR A 15 -2.72 -8.27 8.33
N ASP A 16 -3.93 -8.52 8.81
CA ASP A 16 -4.43 -9.86 9.13
C ASP A 16 -4.47 -10.71 7.84
N LYS A 17 -5.02 -10.17 6.75
CA LYS A 17 -5.11 -10.87 5.46
C LYS A 17 -3.75 -11.08 4.80
N TYR A 18 -2.85 -10.11 4.90
CA TYR A 18 -1.47 -10.26 4.42
C TYR A 18 -0.74 -11.38 5.17
N THR A 19 -0.89 -11.43 6.49
CA THR A 19 -0.27 -12.47 7.33
C THR A 19 -0.84 -13.85 7.01
N GLU A 20 -2.16 -13.97 6.82
CA GLU A 20 -2.80 -15.20 6.36
C GLU A 20 -2.23 -15.69 5.01
N ILE A 21 -2.10 -14.79 4.03
CA ILE A 21 -1.52 -15.12 2.73
C ILE A 21 -0.06 -15.52 2.87
N ALA A 22 0.73 -14.79 3.66
CA ALA A 22 2.14 -15.10 3.86
C ALA A 22 2.33 -16.50 4.48
N ASN A 23 1.48 -16.86 5.44
CA ASN A 23 1.48 -18.19 6.04
C ASN A 23 1.13 -19.28 5.02
N ILE A 24 0.12 -19.06 4.17
CA ILE A 24 -0.25 -19.99 3.09
C ILE A 24 0.87 -20.15 2.06
N LEU A 25 1.61 -19.08 1.79
CA LEU A 25 2.75 -19.10 0.87
C LEU A 25 4.05 -19.60 1.54
N CYS A 26 4.04 -19.87 2.84
CA CYS A 26 5.22 -20.20 3.64
C CYS A 26 6.35 -19.17 3.51
N ILE A 27 6.02 -17.88 3.43
CA ILE A 27 6.99 -16.77 3.31
C ILE A 27 7.13 -15.98 4.60
N LYS A 28 8.32 -15.42 4.83
CA LYS A 28 8.59 -14.51 5.96
C LYS A 28 7.92 -13.15 5.71
N HIS A 29 6.71 -12.96 6.25
CA HIS A 29 5.90 -11.76 6.02
C HIS A 29 6.64 -10.44 6.29
N ALA A 30 7.48 -10.37 7.33
CA ALA A 30 8.19 -9.14 7.67
C ALA A 30 9.24 -8.74 6.63
N ASP A 31 9.97 -9.72 6.07
CA ASP A 31 10.99 -9.50 5.04
C ASP A 31 10.32 -9.20 3.68
N TRP A 32 9.28 -9.98 3.35
CA TRP A 32 8.52 -9.79 2.12
C TRP A 32 7.79 -8.45 2.07
N GLY A 33 7.30 -7.94 3.20
CA GLY A 33 6.71 -6.61 3.26
C GLY A 33 7.68 -5.52 2.77
N GLY A 34 8.96 -5.61 3.13
CA GLY A 34 9.99 -4.66 2.68
C GLY A 34 10.22 -4.73 1.17
N PHE A 35 10.30 -5.95 0.63
CA PHE A 35 10.41 -6.18 -0.81
C PHE A 35 9.20 -5.61 -1.59
N LEU A 36 7.99 -5.81 -1.08
CA LEU A 36 6.78 -5.28 -1.70
C LEU A 36 6.77 -3.75 -1.71
N VAL A 37 7.16 -3.11 -0.60
CA VAL A 37 7.31 -1.65 -0.52
C VAL A 37 8.31 -1.16 -1.56
N GLN A 38 9.47 -1.81 -1.67
CA GLN A 38 10.47 -1.45 -2.68
C GLN A 38 9.93 -1.59 -4.11
N HIS A 39 9.29 -2.71 -4.42
CA HIS A 39 8.70 -2.97 -5.74
C HIS A 39 7.69 -1.88 -6.14
N GLU A 40 6.83 -1.48 -5.20
CA GLU A 40 5.87 -0.40 -5.44
C GLU A 40 6.55 0.96 -5.58
N LEU A 41 7.54 1.25 -4.73
CA LEU A 41 8.27 2.51 -4.81
C LEU A 41 9.02 2.67 -6.14
N ASP A 42 9.61 1.59 -6.67
CA ASP A 42 10.26 1.56 -7.98
C ASP A 42 9.27 1.83 -9.12
N PHE A 43 7.98 1.51 -8.93
CA PHE A 43 6.94 1.92 -9.88
C PHE A 43 6.68 3.43 -9.83
N PHE A 44 6.57 4.02 -8.63
CA PHE A 44 6.44 5.47 -8.47
C PHE A 44 7.63 6.21 -9.09
N LYS A 45 8.86 5.72 -8.86
CA LYS A 45 10.10 6.27 -9.42
C LYS A 45 10.08 6.26 -10.95
N ARG A 46 9.75 5.13 -11.57
CA ARG A 46 9.72 4.99 -13.04
C ARG A 46 8.64 5.86 -13.69
N ASN A 47 7.51 6.03 -13.03
CA ASN A 47 6.33 6.72 -13.57
C ASN A 47 6.14 8.14 -13.01
N TYR A 48 7.19 8.74 -12.45
CA TYR A 48 7.06 9.99 -11.70
C TYR A 48 6.43 11.15 -12.49
N TYR A 49 6.65 11.19 -13.80
CA TYR A 49 6.09 12.21 -14.71
C TYR A 49 4.58 12.08 -14.90
N GLN A 50 4.02 10.88 -14.72
CA GLN A 50 2.58 10.62 -14.83
C GLN A 50 1.84 10.85 -13.51
N LEU A 51 2.58 10.95 -12.40
CA LEU A 51 2.03 11.02 -11.05
C LEU A 51 2.21 12.43 -10.49
N ARG A 52 1.08 13.14 -10.29
CA ARG A 52 1.12 14.48 -9.70
C ARG A 52 1.01 14.40 -8.17
N PRO A 53 1.80 15.19 -7.42
CA PRO A 53 1.66 15.28 -5.97
C PRO A 53 0.27 15.71 -5.51
N ASN A 54 -0.12 15.23 -4.33
CA ASN A 54 -1.33 15.71 -3.67
C ASN A 54 -1.24 17.19 -3.32
N SER A 55 -2.37 17.88 -3.32
CA SER A 55 -2.46 19.23 -2.81
C SER A 55 -2.36 19.24 -1.26
N PRO A 56 -2.09 20.40 -0.64
CA PRO A 56 -2.08 20.50 0.82
C PRO A 56 -3.44 20.16 1.45
N MET A 57 -4.53 20.46 0.74
CA MET A 57 -5.90 20.15 1.17
C MET A 57 -6.14 18.63 1.19
N VAL A 58 -5.72 17.94 0.14
CA VAL A 58 -5.80 16.46 0.06
C VAL A 58 -4.95 15.81 1.15
N ALA A 59 -3.73 16.31 1.39
CA ALA A 59 -2.89 15.80 2.47
C ALA A 59 -3.54 15.98 3.86
N ALA A 60 -4.21 17.12 4.09
CA ALA A 60 -4.97 17.36 5.32
C ALA A 60 -6.17 16.41 5.46
N TRP A 61 -6.88 16.14 4.37
CA TRP A 61 -7.99 15.19 4.36
C TRP A 61 -7.53 13.77 4.73
N PHE A 62 -6.45 13.28 4.12
CA PHE A 62 -5.89 11.98 4.46
C PHE A 62 -5.43 11.91 5.91
N LYS A 63 -4.85 13.00 6.45
CA LYS A 63 -4.47 13.08 7.86
C LYS A 63 -5.69 12.98 8.79
N GLN A 64 -6.78 13.68 8.47
CA GLN A 64 -8.02 13.59 9.23
C GLN A 64 -8.61 12.17 9.17
N LYS A 65 -8.72 11.60 7.98
CA LYS A 65 -9.20 10.22 7.77
C LYS A 65 -8.39 9.22 8.59
N LYS A 66 -7.07 9.32 8.56
CA LYS A 66 -6.18 8.44 9.34
C LYS A 66 -6.42 8.60 10.84
N LYS A 67 -6.57 9.83 11.34
CA LYS A 67 -6.86 10.10 12.76
C LYS A 67 -8.16 9.46 13.20
N THR A 68 -9.22 9.56 12.39
CA THR A 68 -10.51 8.92 12.66
C THR A 68 -10.35 7.40 12.74
N LEU A 69 -9.70 6.78 11.74
CA LEU A 69 -9.47 5.33 11.73
C LEU A 69 -8.60 4.85 12.89
N ASP A 70 -7.66 5.67 13.35
CA ASP A 70 -6.83 5.40 14.52
C ASP A 70 -7.63 5.42 15.83
N GLN A 71 -8.62 6.32 15.95
CA GLN A 71 -9.52 6.43 17.10
C GLN A 71 -10.54 5.29 17.15
N GLU A 72 -11.01 4.84 15.99
CA GLU A 72 -11.92 3.70 15.83
C GLU A 72 -11.22 2.34 16.03
N GLY A 73 -9.90 2.32 16.25
CA GLY A 73 -9.13 1.08 16.42
C GLY A 73 -9.03 0.24 15.14
N VAL A 74 -9.30 0.83 13.98
CA VAL A 74 -9.22 0.16 12.67
C VAL A 74 -7.77 -0.09 12.27
N ASN A 75 -6.85 0.80 12.65
CA ASN A 75 -5.43 0.65 12.37
C ASN A 75 -4.67 0.00 13.52
N GLN A 76 -3.78 -0.92 13.21
CA GLN A 76 -2.91 -1.60 14.16
C GLN A 76 -1.43 -1.45 13.81
N HIS A 77 -0.56 -1.66 14.80
CA HIS A 77 0.88 -1.67 14.58
C HIS A 77 1.30 -2.93 13.83
N TYR A 78 2.00 -2.74 12.73
CA TYR A 78 2.57 -3.80 11.91
C TYR A 78 4.06 -3.55 11.68
N SER A 79 4.86 -4.61 11.79
CA SER A 79 6.31 -4.53 11.72
C SER A 79 6.82 -5.08 10.40
N ILE A 80 7.58 -4.28 9.66
CA ILE A 80 8.18 -4.64 8.37
C ILE A 80 9.70 -4.47 8.49
N ARG A 81 10.46 -5.43 7.95
CA ARG A 81 11.91 -5.31 7.88
C ARG A 81 12.30 -4.58 6.61
N MET A 82 13.08 -3.52 6.75
CA MET A 82 13.60 -2.74 5.62
C MET A 82 15.04 -2.29 5.89
N PRO A 83 15.88 -2.24 4.84
CA PRO A 83 17.17 -1.56 4.94
C PRO A 83 16.95 -0.05 5.10
N GLN A 84 17.91 0.63 5.74
CA GLN A 84 17.81 2.07 5.98
C GLN A 84 17.69 2.88 4.68
N SER A 85 18.38 2.47 3.62
CA SER A 85 18.29 3.09 2.30
C SER A 85 16.85 3.14 1.76
N LEU A 86 16.09 2.04 1.92
CA LEU A 86 14.68 2.00 1.52
C LEU A 86 13.81 2.91 2.40
N VAL A 87 14.13 3.03 3.69
CA VAL A 87 13.40 3.92 4.61
C VAL A 87 13.59 5.38 4.24
N ASP A 88 14.82 5.76 3.87
CA ASP A 88 15.18 7.11 3.47
C ASP A 88 14.54 7.46 2.10
N ASP A 89 14.63 6.53 1.15
CA ASP A 89 13.96 6.63 -0.15
C ASP A 89 12.44 6.82 0.03
N LEU A 90 11.80 5.96 0.82
CA LEU A 90 10.36 6.05 1.09
C LEU A 90 10.00 7.41 1.70
N ALA A 91 10.81 7.91 2.64
CA ALA A 91 10.59 9.22 3.25
C ALA A 91 10.66 10.37 2.23
N GLY A 92 11.63 10.33 1.32
CA GLY A 92 11.79 11.33 0.26
C GLY A 92 10.59 11.38 -0.67
N TRP A 93 10.15 10.23 -1.16
CA TRP A 93 9.01 10.13 -2.07
C TRP A 93 7.67 10.46 -1.38
N CYS A 94 7.47 10.05 -0.13
CA CYS A 94 6.32 10.44 0.66
C CYS A 94 6.22 11.97 0.82
N LYS A 95 7.36 12.64 1.08
CA LYS A 95 7.41 14.11 1.14
C LYS A 95 7.08 14.75 -0.20
N GLN A 96 7.66 14.24 -1.29
CA GLN A 96 7.41 14.74 -2.66
C GLN A 96 5.94 14.65 -3.04
N TYR A 97 5.29 13.52 -2.76
CA TYR A 97 3.89 13.28 -3.14
C TYR A 97 2.87 13.75 -2.09
N ARG A 98 3.32 14.24 -0.93
CA ARG A 98 2.49 14.62 0.23
C ARG A 98 1.56 13.48 0.69
N VAL A 99 2.14 12.30 0.85
CA VAL A 99 1.48 11.09 1.34
C VAL A 99 2.21 10.54 2.57
N SER A 100 1.51 9.78 3.40
CA SER A 100 2.12 9.13 4.57
C SER A 100 2.85 7.84 4.17
N LYS A 101 3.86 7.43 4.95
CA LYS A 101 4.59 6.17 4.72
C LYS A 101 3.64 4.97 4.82
N GLU A 102 2.73 5.03 5.77
CA GLU A 102 1.72 4.00 6.04
C GLU A 102 0.81 3.76 4.84
N MET A 103 0.46 4.81 4.09
CA MET A 103 -0.37 4.69 2.89
C MET A 103 0.32 3.91 1.78
N ILE A 104 1.62 4.16 1.55
CA ILE A 104 2.41 3.43 0.55
C ILE A 104 2.63 1.98 1.00
N VAL A 105 2.90 1.77 2.29
CA VAL A 105 3.03 0.43 2.87
C VAL A 105 1.73 -0.36 2.71
N GLU A 106 0.60 0.22 3.11
CA GLU A 106 -0.72 -0.41 3.03
C GLU A 106 -1.08 -0.74 1.57
N TYR A 107 -0.85 0.20 0.65
CA TYR A 107 -1.00 -0.04 -0.78
C TYR A 107 -0.18 -1.23 -1.28
N ALA A 108 1.10 -1.33 -0.88
CA ALA A 108 1.96 -2.42 -1.32
C ALA A 108 1.47 -3.79 -0.83
N LEU A 109 0.97 -3.85 0.40
CA LEU A 109 0.39 -5.08 0.95
C LEU A 109 -0.93 -5.43 0.25
N GLU A 110 -1.81 -4.45 0.04
CA GLU A 110 -3.10 -4.66 -0.64
C GLU A 110 -2.92 -5.11 -2.09
N ALA A 111 -1.99 -4.49 -2.82
CA ALA A 111 -1.66 -4.88 -4.19
C ALA A 111 -1.18 -6.34 -4.25
N PHE A 112 -0.37 -6.78 -3.28
CA PHE A 112 0.02 -8.19 -3.20
C PHE A 112 -1.15 -9.12 -2.85
N ILE A 113 -1.97 -8.75 -1.87
CA ILE A 113 -3.17 -9.50 -1.46
C ILE A 113 -4.10 -9.73 -2.66
N GLN A 114 -4.37 -8.69 -3.45
CA GLN A 114 -5.23 -8.77 -4.63
C GLN A 114 -4.67 -9.75 -5.68
N ARG A 115 -3.37 -9.64 -6.00
CA ARG A 115 -2.69 -10.52 -6.97
C ARG A 115 -2.73 -11.99 -6.57
N VAL A 116 -2.51 -12.31 -5.30
CA VAL A 116 -2.61 -13.69 -4.78
C VAL A 116 -4.07 -14.16 -4.72
N GLY A 117 -4.99 -13.28 -4.32
CA GLY A 117 -6.43 -13.59 -4.26
C GLY A 117 -7.01 -14.02 -5.60
N ALA A 118 -6.62 -13.37 -6.70
CA ALA A 118 -6.98 -13.77 -8.05
C ALA A 118 -6.49 -15.20 -8.38
N GLY A 119 -5.31 -15.57 -7.90
CA GLY A 119 -4.75 -16.92 -8.07
C GLY A 119 -5.49 -18.00 -7.27
N ARG A 120 -6.06 -17.68 -6.09
CA ARG A 120 -6.83 -18.65 -5.29
C ARG A 120 -8.09 -19.15 -6.01
N ALA A 121 -8.75 -18.28 -6.80
CA ALA A 121 -9.92 -18.68 -7.59
C ALA A 121 -9.53 -19.68 -8.70
N ALA A 122 -8.38 -19.47 -9.35
CA ALA A 122 -7.82 -20.38 -10.35
C ALA A 122 -7.34 -21.70 -9.72
N TYR A 123 -6.82 -21.64 -8.49
CA TYR A 123 -6.28 -22.79 -7.78
C TYR A 123 -7.32 -23.85 -7.37
N LYS A 124 -8.60 -23.48 -7.18
CA LYS A 124 -9.69 -24.44 -6.83
C LYS A 124 -9.82 -25.63 -7.81
N LYS A 125 -9.20 -25.56 -8.99
CA LYS A 125 -9.22 -26.60 -10.03
C LYS A 125 -7.99 -27.54 -10.01
N LEU A 126 -7.01 -27.30 -9.14
CA LEU A 126 -5.76 -28.07 -9.10
C LEU A 126 -5.84 -29.25 -8.11
N LYS A 127 -5.39 -30.44 -8.55
CA LYS A 127 -5.42 -31.69 -7.78
C LYS A 127 -4.24 -31.88 -6.79
N ARG A 128 -3.20 -31.04 -6.86
CA ARG A 128 -1.97 -31.16 -6.05
C ARG A 128 -1.83 -30.02 -5.05
N HIS A 129 -2.38 -30.24 -3.85
CA HIS A 129 -2.41 -29.27 -2.75
C HIS A 129 -1.05 -28.82 -2.22
N GLU A 130 -0.04 -29.67 -2.33
CA GLU A 130 1.32 -29.38 -1.87
C GLU A 130 2.03 -28.31 -2.72
N LEU A 131 1.63 -28.16 -3.99
CA LEU A 131 2.20 -27.15 -4.90
C LEU A 131 1.47 -25.80 -4.85
N MET A 132 0.41 -25.70 -4.03
CA MET A 132 -0.39 -24.50 -3.90
C MET A 132 0.44 -23.24 -3.57
N PRO A 133 1.39 -23.28 -2.61
CA PRO A 133 2.18 -22.08 -2.28
C PRO A 133 2.97 -21.55 -3.48
N LEU A 134 3.65 -22.43 -4.22
CA LEU A 134 4.44 -22.07 -5.41
C LEU A 134 3.55 -21.54 -6.54
N PHE A 135 2.42 -22.22 -6.79
CA PHE A 135 1.46 -21.80 -7.82
C PHE A 135 0.90 -20.41 -7.53
N LEU A 136 0.47 -20.15 -6.29
CA LEU A 136 -0.09 -18.85 -5.90
C LEU A 136 0.96 -17.74 -5.98
N LEU A 137 2.22 -18.04 -5.62
CA LEU A 137 3.31 -17.08 -5.72
C LEU A 137 3.60 -16.75 -7.19
N GLU A 138 3.75 -17.76 -8.05
CA GLU A 138 3.98 -17.57 -9.49
C GLU A 138 2.82 -16.78 -10.12
N HIS A 139 1.58 -17.15 -9.82
CA HIS A 139 0.40 -16.47 -10.33
C HIS A 139 0.34 -15.01 -9.85
N SER A 140 0.75 -14.72 -8.61
CA SER A 140 0.79 -13.34 -8.11
C SER A 140 1.72 -12.45 -8.94
N PHE A 141 2.76 -13.01 -9.54
CA PHE A 141 3.63 -12.28 -10.45
C PHE A 141 3.07 -12.15 -11.86
N LYS A 142 2.22 -13.09 -12.31
CA LYS A 142 1.56 -13.05 -13.62
C LYS A 142 0.32 -12.15 -13.63
N ALA A 143 -0.45 -12.14 -12.56
CA ALA A 143 -1.68 -11.35 -12.41
C ALA A 143 -1.41 -9.88 -12.01
N ARG A 144 -0.29 -9.31 -12.45
CA ARG A 144 0.02 -7.89 -12.21
C ARG A 144 -0.94 -7.03 -13.01
N LEU A 145 -1.44 -5.96 -12.38
CA LEU A 145 -2.08 -4.88 -13.11
C LEU A 145 -1.14 -4.36 -14.19
N THR A 146 -1.71 -4.02 -15.34
CA THR A 146 -1.02 -3.23 -16.36
C THR A 146 -0.58 -1.89 -15.77
N GLU A 147 0.40 -1.25 -16.41
CA GLU A 147 0.88 0.07 -15.98
C GLU A 147 -0.27 1.08 -15.90
N THR A 148 -1.15 1.11 -16.91
CA THR A 148 -2.30 2.00 -16.97
C THR A 148 -3.27 1.77 -15.80
N GLU A 149 -3.66 0.52 -15.55
CA GLU A 149 -4.55 0.18 -14.43
C GLU A 149 -3.95 0.60 -13.08
N LYS A 150 -2.65 0.39 -12.92
CA LYS A 150 -1.93 0.75 -11.71
C LYS A 150 -1.88 2.27 -11.51
N ILE A 151 -1.64 3.04 -12.57
CA ILE A 151 -1.68 4.50 -12.53
C ILE A 151 -3.07 5.02 -12.18
N SER A 152 -4.12 4.45 -12.78
CA SER A 152 -5.51 4.80 -12.45
C SER A 152 -5.80 4.54 -10.98
N PHE A 153 -5.45 3.36 -10.47
CA PHE A 153 -5.62 3.03 -9.06
C PHE A 153 -4.91 4.03 -8.14
N ILE A 154 -3.65 4.37 -8.44
CA ILE A 154 -2.88 5.34 -7.64
C ILE A 154 -3.58 6.70 -7.65
N ARG A 155 -4.08 7.17 -8.79
CA ARG A 155 -4.78 8.47 -8.90
C ARG A 155 -6.13 8.50 -8.20
N GLU A 156 -6.78 7.35 -8.06
CA GLU A 156 -8.09 7.24 -7.39
C GLU A 156 -7.97 7.09 -5.87
N ASN A 157 -6.86 6.53 -5.38
CA ASN A 157 -6.75 6.11 -3.97
C ASN A 157 -5.62 6.80 -3.18
N ILE A 158 -4.54 7.22 -3.86
CA ILE A 158 -3.32 7.73 -3.20
C ILE A 158 -3.04 9.17 -3.61
N LEU A 159 -3.06 9.46 -4.92
CA LEU A 159 -2.75 10.77 -5.52
C LEU A 159 -4.01 11.41 -6.10
N ILE A 160 -4.94 11.75 -5.20
CA ILE A 160 -6.29 12.20 -5.55
C ILE A 160 -6.35 13.71 -5.83
N GLN A 161 -7.28 14.10 -6.70
CA GLN A 161 -7.54 15.51 -7.00
C GLN A 161 -8.52 16.13 -6.00
N GLU A 162 -8.38 17.45 -5.76
CA GLU A 162 -9.20 18.17 -4.78
C GLU A 162 -10.70 18.06 -5.03
N HIS A 163 -11.12 18.04 -6.30
CA HIS A 163 -12.54 17.97 -6.64
C HIS A 163 -13.19 16.64 -6.21
N MET A 164 -12.40 15.60 -5.94
CA MET A 164 -12.86 14.30 -5.44
C MET A 164 -13.06 14.30 -3.92
N LEU A 165 -12.68 15.37 -3.21
CA LEU A 165 -12.90 15.51 -1.77
C LEU A 165 -14.36 15.89 -1.46
N PRO A 166 -14.91 15.44 -0.31
CA PRO A 166 -16.24 15.84 0.14
C PRO A 166 -16.41 17.36 0.16
N GLY A 167 -17.55 17.86 -0.33
CA GLY A 167 -17.82 19.31 -0.43
C GLY A 167 -17.76 20.03 0.92
N ALA A 168 -18.28 19.40 1.97
CA ALA A 168 -18.23 19.92 3.34
C ALA A 168 -16.79 20.15 3.81
N PHE A 169 -15.92 19.14 3.66
CA PHE A 169 -14.50 19.24 4.02
C PHE A 169 -13.79 20.36 3.24
N ARG A 170 -14.07 20.48 1.93
CA ARG A 170 -13.46 21.55 1.11
C ARG A 170 -13.84 22.94 1.59
N LYS A 171 -15.08 23.14 2.04
CA LYS A 171 -15.57 24.41 2.57
C LYS A 171 -14.90 24.75 3.90
N GLU A 172 -14.90 23.82 4.85
CA GLU A 172 -14.25 23.96 6.17
C GLU A 172 -12.75 24.25 6.04
N PHE A 173 -12.05 23.56 5.13
CA PHE A 173 -10.62 23.79 4.92
C PHE A 173 -10.33 25.18 4.35
N LYS A 174 -11.18 25.71 3.47
CA LYS A 174 -11.02 27.06 2.92
C LYS A 174 -11.32 28.14 3.96
N GLU A 175 -12.28 27.91 4.84
CA GLU A 175 -12.65 28.82 5.91
C GLU A 175 -11.58 28.88 7.01
N SER A 176 -10.98 27.74 7.38
CA SER A 176 -9.86 27.69 8.34
C SER A 176 -8.53 28.26 7.85
N LYS A 177 -8.48 28.67 6.57
CA LYS A 177 -7.31 29.31 5.93
C LYS A 177 -7.48 30.83 5.73
N LYS A 178 -8.67 31.37 6.00
CA LYS A 178 -8.94 32.81 6.05
C LYS A 178 -8.61 33.34 7.44
#